data_AF-A0A8J2RHS1-F1
#
_entry.id   AF-A0A8J2RHS1-F1
#
_cell.length_a   1.000
_cell.length_b   1.000
_cell.length_c   1.000
_cell.angle_alpha   90.00
_cell.angle_beta   90.00
_cell.angle_gamma   90.00
#
_symmetry.space_group_name_H-M   'P 1'
#
loop_
_entity.id
_entity.type
_entity.pdbx_description
1 polymer ?
#
loop_
_entity_poly.entity_id
_entity_poly.type
_entity_poly.pdbx_seq_one_letter_code
_entity_poly.pdbx_strand_id
1 'polypeptide(L)'
;MQVMINRWNDMARFALMHSMATSLFFWFWSVRNETVDSLHHRRLLQDHQQKSDDAAITMSYLMNLTGDDQGPEYTSNFNLMGMLWNGTVFNAMRCAEGSDFSALILSFSPYLYPFSIEYSILVVGIWFIMWQNVGKVDDCTRSDRSDDGSRSTSSSRNNHYDPLLLRNHLVIHVDCSSANRGLFAGLVVMVATAVSIIVFFLAFSDRRYVTTGIWIGLVSESTLLILMICAAGLACRQFAVLDINANPVSQLDDLLLFICIPSFFLYGIFSIVPAMAYSNYMALFVAILQVIQVILQTPTIIDGLRRCSRSAEMQTSKPGRELITFLIICNLSMWFMETLEIKSYETNMDRIHFYGHPLWTLLSHVTLPLTLFYRFHSASCLVDIWKSAYEAPEQQC
;
A
#
# COMPACT_ATOMS: atom_id res chain seq x y z
N MET A 1 11.70 -16.48 2.92
CA MET A 1 12.66 -16.53 4.05
C MET A 1 12.10 -17.51 5.08
N GLN A 2 12.66 -18.71 5.21
CA GLN A 2 12.19 -19.72 6.17
C GLN A 2 13.18 -19.77 7.34
N VAL A 3 12.91 -19.01 8.39
CA VAL A 3 13.66 -19.11 9.65
C VAL A 3 12.90 -20.10 10.54
N MET A 4 13.52 -21.24 10.83
CA MET A 4 12.94 -22.26 11.71
C MET A 4 13.53 -22.13 13.11
N ILE A 5 12.67 -21.93 14.12
CA ILE A 5 13.08 -21.87 15.52
C ILE A 5 12.85 -23.26 16.12
N ASN A 6 13.94 -23.94 16.46
CA ASN A 6 13.92 -25.33 16.95
C ASN A 6 14.32 -25.47 18.42
N ARG A 7 14.54 -24.35 19.13
CA ARG A 7 14.92 -24.34 20.55
C ARG A 7 14.07 -23.32 21.30
N TRP A 8 13.63 -23.67 22.51
CA TRP A 8 12.77 -22.83 23.37
C TRP A 8 11.43 -22.45 22.71
N ASN A 9 10.73 -23.44 22.14
CA ASN A 9 9.53 -23.23 21.32
C ASN A 9 8.44 -22.41 22.04
N ASP A 10 8.18 -22.67 23.32
CA ASP A 10 7.14 -21.95 24.07
C ASP A 10 7.50 -20.48 24.29
N MET A 11 8.76 -20.21 24.62
CA MET A 11 9.26 -18.84 24.78
C MET A 11 9.27 -18.10 23.44
N ALA A 12 9.66 -18.77 22.36
CA ALA A 12 9.62 -18.21 21.01
C ALA A 12 8.19 -17.89 20.55
N ARG A 13 7.24 -18.80 20.79
CA ARG A 13 5.82 -18.57 20.49
C ARG A 13 5.27 -17.39 21.28
N PHE A 14 5.58 -17.29 22.57
CA PHE A 14 5.17 -16.16 23.40
C PHE A 14 5.76 -14.84 22.89
N ALA A 15 7.08 -14.80 22.63
CA ALA A 15 7.76 -13.61 22.15
C ALA A 15 7.23 -13.13 20.78
N LEU A 16 6.95 -14.06 19.87
CA LEU A 16 6.38 -13.75 18.56
C LEU A 16 4.93 -13.27 18.66
N MET A 17 4.10 -13.92 19.49
CA MET A 17 2.73 -13.45 19.79
C MET A 17 2.74 -12.04 20.39
N HIS A 18 3.63 -11.77 21.34
CA HIS A 18 3.79 -10.44 21.91
C HIS A 18 4.25 -9.41 20.86
N SER A 19 5.21 -9.77 20.00
CA SER A 19 5.71 -8.89 18.93
C SER A 19 4.64 -8.55 17.90
N MET A 20 3.79 -9.52 17.53
CA MET A 20 2.61 -9.29 16.69
C MET A 20 1.61 -8.35 17.36
N ALA A 21 1.25 -8.62 18.61
CA ALA A 21 0.29 -7.80 19.36
C ALA A 21 0.78 -6.35 19.52
N THR A 22 2.06 -6.16 19.84
CA THR A 22 2.69 -4.84 19.95
C THR A 22 2.69 -4.12 18.61
N SER A 23 3.00 -4.81 17.50
CA SER A 23 3.00 -4.20 16.16
C SER A 23 1.59 -3.79 15.70
N LEU A 24 0.57 -4.62 15.99
CA LEU A 24 -0.84 -4.28 15.74
C LEU A 24 -1.32 -3.11 16.61
N PHE A 25 -0.87 -3.04 17.86
CA PHE A 25 -1.17 -1.91 18.73
C PHE A 25 -0.54 -0.62 18.19
N PHE A 26 0.73 -0.67 17.74
CA PHE A 26 1.39 0.47 17.10
C PHE A 26 0.66 0.93 15.84
N TRP A 27 0.19 -0.01 15.02
CA TRP A 27 -0.63 0.29 13.85
C TRP A 27 -1.90 1.07 14.25
N PHE A 28 -2.68 0.55 15.20
CA PHE A 28 -3.91 1.20 15.66
C PHE A 28 -3.65 2.56 16.32
N TRP A 29 -2.60 2.63 17.14
CA TRP A 29 -2.15 3.87 17.78
C TRP A 29 -1.78 4.93 16.75
N SER A 30 -1.06 4.55 15.69
CA SER A 30 -0.66 5.46 14.60
C SER A 30 -1.87 5.95 13.80
N VAL A 31 -2.85 5.07 13.51
CA VAL A 31 -4.14 5.43 12.91
C VAL A 31 -4.89 6.46 13.76
N ARG A 32 -5.01 6.19 15.05
CA ARG A 32 -5.66 7.11 15.99
C ARG A 32 -4.93 8.45 16.09
N ASN A 33 -3.62 8.43 16.28
CA ASN A 33 -2.85 9.65 16.56
C ASN A 33 -2.88 10.61 15.37
N GLU A 34 -2.71 10.11 14.14
CA GLU A 34 -2.81 10.95 12.93
C GLU A 34 -4.23 11.51 12.74
N THR A 35 -5.25 10.68 12.99
CA THR A 35 -6.64 11.15 12.90
C THR A 35 -6.90 12.29 13.88
N VAL A 36 -6.43 12.13 15.12
CA VAL A 36 -6.57 13.16 16.16
C VAL A 36 -5.77 14.41 15.78
N ASP A 37 -4.54 14.27 15.30
CA ASP A 37 -3.68 15.38 14.92
C ASP A 37 -4.25 16.17 13.73
N SER A 38 -4.69 15.48 12.66
CA SER A 38 -5.37 16.08 11.51
C SER A 38 -6.60 16.89 11.90
N LEU A 39 -7.41 16.37 12.84
CA LEU A 39 -8.58 17.07 13.35
C LEU A 39 -8.22 18.28 14.23
N HIS A 40 -7.19 18.17 15.07
CA HIS A 40 -6.73 19.28 15.91
C HIS A 40 -6.12 20.39 15.06
N HIS A 41 -5.25 20.06 14.11
CA HIS A 41 -4.62 21.03 13.23
C HIS A 41 -5.65 21.87 12.48
N ARG A 42 -6.71 21.24 11.95
CA ARG A 42 -7.76 21.99 11.26
C ARG A 42 -8.61 22.84 12.20
N ARG A 43 -8.93 22.37 13.41
CA ARG A 43 -9.64 23.20 14.40
C ARG A 43 -8.85 24.47 14.72
N LEU A 44 -7.53 24.37 14.85
CA LEU A 44 -6.68 25.53 15.06
C LEU A 44 -6.72 26.50 13.87
N LEU A 45 -6.69 25.99 12.63
CA LEU A 45 -6.84 26.83 11.44
C LEU A 45 -8.21 27.55 11.41
N GLN A 46 -9.29 26.85 11.77
CA GLN A 46 -10.63 27.46 11.86
C GLN A 46 -10.69 28.53 12.95
N ASP A 47 -10.14 28.26 14.14
CA ASP A 47 -10.09 29.23 15.24
C ASP A 47 -9.26 30.46 14.89
N HIS A 48 -8.14 30.29 14.16
CA HIS A 48 -7.33 31.40 13.68
C HIS A 48 -8.03 32.24 12.62
N GLN A 49 -8.72 31.59 11.68
CA GLN A 49 -9.45 32.29 10.64
C GLN A 49 -10.65 33.06 11.21
N GLN A 50 -11.39 32.46 12.14
CA GLN A 50 -12.51 33.12 12.81
C GLN A 50 -12.04 34.31 13.67
N LYS A 51 -10.92 34.18 14.41
CA LYS A 51 -10.33 35.32 15.13
C LYS A 51 -9.86 36.44 14.20
N SER A 52 -9.36 36.10 13.01
CA SER A 52 -8.96 37.08 11.99
C SER A 52 -10.17 37.83 11.42
N ASP A 53 -11.25 37.11 11.13
CA ASP A 53 -12.49 37.69 10.60
C ASP A 53 -13.17 38.59 11.65
N ASP A 54 -13.23 38.15 12.91
CA ASP A 54 -13.76 38.95 14.03
C ASP A 54 -12.93 40.24 14.25
N ALA A 55 -11.61 40.16 14.10
CA ALA A 55 -10.72 41.32 14.19
C ALA A 55 -10.92 42.29 13.01
N ALA A 56 -11.12 41.77 11.78
CA ALA A 56 -11.40 42.59 10.60
C ALA A 56 -12.76 43.30 10.71
N ILE A 57 -13.80 42.62 11.22
CA ILE A 57 -15.12 43.22 11.47
C ILE A 57 -15.03 44.32 12.53
N THR A 58 -14.32 44.07 13.64
CA THR A 58 -14.12 45.06 14.69
C THR A 58 -13.37 46.29 14.17
N MET A 59 -12.33 46.09 13.35
CA MET A 59 -11.60 47.18 12.70
C MET A 59 -12.49 47.98 11.73
N SER A 60 -13.37 47.30 10.98
CA SER A 60 -14.32 47.97 10.08
C SER A 60 -15.34 48.83 10.84
N TYR A 61 -15.79 48.36 12.00
CA TYR A 61 -16.70 49.09 12.88
C TYR A 61 -16.03 50.29 13.54
N LEU A 62 -14.76 50.15 13.98
CA LEU A 62 -13.97 51.27 14.49
C LEU A 62 -13.70 52.32 13.40
N MET A 63 -13.39 51.93 12.15
CA MET A 63 -13.23 52.88 11.05
C MET A 63 -14.52 53.64 10.72
N ASN A 64 -15.69 53.00 10.81
CA ASN A 64 -16.98 53.67 10.61
C ASN A 64 -17.34 54.64 11.75
N LEU A 65 -16.82 54.41 12.96
CA LEU A 65 -17.02 55.29 14.11
C LEU A 65 -16.05 56.48 14.11
N THR A 66 -14.87 56.36 13.50
CA THR A 66 -13.87 57.43 13.39
C THR A 66 -14.00 58.25 12.10
N GLY A 67 -15.22 58.43 11.60
CA GLY A 67 -15.53 59.31 10.46
C GLY A 67 -15.37 60.81 10.75
N ASP A 68 -14.41 61.19 11.59
CA ASP A 68 -14.02 62.57 11.79
C ASP A 68 -12.49 62.69 11.96
N ASP A 69 -11.97 63.76 11.39
CA ASP A 69 -10.59 64.00 11.00
C ASP A 69 -9.70 64.24 12.23
N GLN A 70 -9.14 63.17 12.82
CA GLN A 70 -7.95 63.24 13.68
C GLN A 70 -7.36 61.83 13.93
N GLY A 71 -6.17 61.58 13.38
CA GLY A 71 -5.46 60.33 13.53
C GLY A 71 -5.09 60.04 15.00
N PRO A 72 -5.38 58.84 15.53
CA PRO A 72 -4.94 58.49 16.87
C PRO A 72 -3.60 57.74 16.84
N GLU A 73 -2.60 58.24 17.55
CA GLU A 73 -1.46 57.46 18.03
C GLU A 73 -1.98 56.40 19.02
N TYR A 74 -2.26 55.19 18.55
CA TYR A 74 -2.46 54.03 19.42
C TYR A 74 -1.15 53.25 19.57
N THR A 75 -0.42 53.51 20.65
CA THR A 75 0.54 52.55 21.20
C THR A 75 -0.25 51.34 21.71
N SER A 76 -0.36 50.30 20.89
CA SER A 76 -0.91 49.02 21.32
C SER A 76 0.10 48.34 22.26
N ASN A 77 -0.17 48.37 23.57
CA ASN A 77 0.32 47.35 24.48
C ASN A 77 -0.35 46.03 24.11
N PHE A 78 0.20 45.37 23.09
CA PHE A 78 -0.17 44.03 22.68
C PHE A 78 0.26 43.09 23.82
N ASN A 79 -0.71 42.61 24.60
CA ASN A 79 -0.49 41.72 25.73
C ASN A 79 0.13 40.40 25.24
N LEU A 80 1.47 40.36 25.23
CA LEU A 80 2.34 39.18 25.02
C LEU A 80 1.97 37.99 25.94
N MET A 81 1.22 38.25 27.00
CA MET A 81 0.78 37.25 27.99
C MET A 81 -0.35 36.32 27.50
N GLY A 82 -1.06 36.68 26.42
CA GLY A 82 -2.09 35.82 25.82
C GLY A 82 -1.56 34.72 24.89
N MET A 83 -0.28 34.80 24.50
CA MET A 83 0.38 33.83 23.61
C MET A 83 0.97 32.61 24.33
N LEU A 84 0.96 32.59 25.67
CA LEU A 84 1.69 31.58 26.46
C LEU A 84 0.85 30.40 26.97
N TRP A 85 -0.44 30.31 26.67
CA TRP A 85 -1.32 29.30 27.29
C TRP A 85 -2.03 28.38 26.26
N ASN A 86 -1.29 27.38 25.74
CA ASN A 86 -1.75 25.98 25.52
C ASN A 86 -0.72 25.10 24.76
N GLY A 87 0.46 24.94 25.35
CA GLY A 87 0.94 23.65 25.89
C GLY A 87 1.33 22.45 25.01
N THR A 88 0.75 22.21 23.83
CA THR A 88 1.02 20.94 23.11
C THR A 88 1.46 21.10 21.66
N VAL A 89 1.02 22.15 20.96
CA VAL A 89 1.44 22.41 19.56
C VAL A 89 2.71 23.27 19.49
N PHE A 90 2.91 24.17 20.46
CA PHE A 90 4.11 25.01 20.50
C PHE A 90 5.40 24.23 20.84
N ASN A 91 5.33 23.04 21.43
CA ASN A 91 6.53 22.24 21.70
C ASN A 91 7.05 21.52 20.45
N ALA A 92 6.20 21.23 19.46
CA ALA A 92 6.65 20.80 18.14
C ALA A 92 7.20 21.99 17.32
N MET A 93 6.59 23.17 17.48
CA MET A 93 6.99 24.39 16.75
C MET A 93 8.25 25.06 17.34
N ARG A 94 8.54 24.91 18.64
CA ARG A 94 9.82 25.33 19.26
C ARG A 94 11.01 24.43 18.91
N CYS A 95 10.77 23.21 18.41
CA CYS A 95 11.83 22.39 17.81
C CYS A 95 12.12 22.77 16.35
N ALA A 96 11.33 23.69 15.76
CA ALA A 96 11.50 24.18 14.39
C ALA A 96 12.22 25.54 14.29
N GLU A 97 12.52 26.20 15.42
CA GLU A 97 13.39 27.38 15.45
C GLU A 97 14.86 26.96 15.31
N GLY A 98 15.30 26.61 14.10
CA GLY A 98 16.74 26.52 13.85
C GLY A 98 17.24 25.90 12.55
N SER A 99 16.41 25.24 11.74
CA SER A 99 16.89 24.75 10.45
C SER A 99 15.77 24.60 9.42
N ASP A 100 16.01 25.08 8.20
CA ASP A 100 15.15 24.87 7.02
C ASP A 100 14.78 23.39 6.82
N PHE A 101 15.65 22.49 7.31
CA PHE A 101 15.44 21.05 7.30
C PHE A 101 14.26 20.58 8.17
N SER A 102 14.01 21.22 9.32
CA SER A 102 12.87 20.86 10.19
C SER A 102 11.54 21.22 9.54
N ALA A 103 11.46 22.39 8.89
CA ALA A 103 10.29 22.79 8.09
C ALA A 103 10.08 21.84 6.90
N LEU A 104 11.17 21.44 6.25
CA LEU A 104 11.13 20.47 5.15
C LEU A 104 10.60 19.11 5.63
N ILE A 105 11.10 18.57 6.74
CA ILE A 105 10.60 17.30 7.31
C ILE A 105 9.10 17.39 7.65
N LEU A 106 8.66 18.47 8.29
CA LEU A 106 7.25 18.65 8.65
C LEU A 106 6.35 18.71 7.39
N SER A 107 6.85 19.27 6.29
CA SER A 107 6.12 19.28 5.01
C SER A 107 5.99 17.90 4.35
N PHE A 108 6.97 17.01 4.55
CA PHE A 108 6.96 15.65 4.02
C PHE A 108 6.28 14.64 4.94
N SER A 109 6.17 14.92 6.23
CA SER A 109 5.60 14.02 7.24
C SER A 109 4.24 13.42 6.85
N PRO A 110 3.27 14.19 6.32
CA PRO A 110 2.00 13.61 5.89
C PRO A 110 2.24 12.52 4.86
N TYR A 111 3.07 12.75 3.84
CA TYR A 111 3.37 11.78 2.77
C TYR A 111 4.02 10.48 3.27
N LEU A 112 4.78 10.53 4.35
CA LEU A 112 5.45 9.35 4.93
C LEU A 112 4.53 8.49 5.79
N TYR A 113 3.41 9.04 6.26
CA TYR A 113 2.50 8.38 7.19
C TYR A 113 1.95 7.03 6.67
N PRO A 114 1.41 6.92 5.43
CA PRO A 114 0.93 5.63 4.90
C PRO A 114 2.00 4.53 4.93
N PHE A 115 3.25 4.86 4.60
CA PHE A 115 4.36 3.91 4.62
C PHE A 115 4.64 3.37 6.03
N SER A 116 4.52 4.20 7.06
CA SER A 116 4.69 3.76 8.46
C SER A 116 3.60 2.78 8.89
N ILE A 117 2.37 3.00 8.43
CA ILE A 117 1.24 2.12 8.72
C ILE A 117 1.40 0.79 7.98
N GLU A 118 1.75 0.82 6.70
CA GLU A 118 2.02 -0.37 5.89
C GLU A 118 3.16 -1.21 6.48
N TYR A 119 4.25 -0.56 6.89
CA TYR A 119 5.38 -1.23 7.54
C TYR A 119 4.92 -2.03 8.77
N SER A 120 4.03 -1.46 9.58
CA SER A 120 3.51 -2.14 10.77
C SER A 120 2.73 -3.41 10.43
N ILE A 121 1.93 -3.40 9.35
CA ILE A 121 1.20 -4.58 8.86
C ILE A 121 2.17 -5.63 8.29
N LEU A 122 3.16 -5.21 7.49
CA LEU A 122 4.16 -6.12 6.92
C LEU A 122 4.96 -6.85 8.00
N VAL A 123 5.35 -6.14 9.05
CA VAL A 123 6.06 -6.71 10.20
C VAL A 123 5.19 -7.76 10.92
N VAL A 124 3.89 -7.51 11.10
CA VAL A 124 2.95 -8.51 11.64
C VAL A 124 2.91 -9.76 10.76
N GLY A 125 2.85 -9.60 9.44
CA GLY A 125 2.91 -10.71 8.48
C GLY A 125 4.18 -11.55 8.63
N ILE A 126 5.35 -10.90 8.73
CA ILE A 126 6.64 -11.58 8.93
C ILE A 126 6.65 -12.36 10.25
N TRP A 127 6.20 -11.74 11.34
CA TRP A 127 6.12 -12.41 12.64
C TRP A 127 5.18 -13.61 12.61
N PHE A 128 4.06 -13.51 11.89
CA PHE A 128 3.13 -14.61 11.73
C PHE A 128 3.75 -15.80 10.99
N ILE A 129 4.48 -15.56 9.89
CA ILE A 129 5.23 -16.62 9.18
C ILE A 129 6.23 -17.29 10.12
N MET A 130 7.02 -16.49 10.85
CA MET A 130 8.00 -17.01 11.79
C MET A 130 7.34 -17.83 12.89
N TRP A 131 6.18 -17.39 13.40
CA TRP A 131 5.41 -18.09 14.42
C TRP A 131 4.89 -19.45 13.94
N GLN A 132 4.38 -19.51 12.70
CA GLN A 132 3.90 -20.77 12.11
C GLN A 132 5.01 -21.79 11.87
N ASN A 133 6.27 -21.35 11.79
CA ASN A 133 7.44 -22.20 11.55
C ASN A 133 8.16 -22.63 12.84
N VAL A 134 7.65 -22.26 14.03
CA VAL A 134 8.25 -22.69 15.31
C VAL A 134 7.96 -24.16 15.58
N GLY A 135 9.03 -24.95 15.70
CA GLY A 135 8.97 -26.38 16.03
C GLY A 135 8.60 -27.29 14.86
N LYS A 136 8.56 -26.79 13.62
CA LYS A 136 8.54 -27.64 12.43
C LYS A 136 9.97 -28.14 12.19
N VAL A 137 10.17 -29.45 12.27
CA VAL A 137 11.41 -30.11 11.84
C VAL A 137 11.11 -30.66 10.46
N ASP A 138 11.91 -30.32 9.45
CA ASP A 138 11.78 -30.97 8.15
C ASP A 138 12.09 -32.46 8.34
N ASP A 139 11.07 -33.32 8.17
CA ASP A 139 11.19 -34.78 8.23
C ASP A 139 12.12 -35.37 7.14
N CYS A 140 12.70 -34.53 6.28
CA CYS A 140 13.64 -34.92 5.21
C CYS A 140 15.00 -35.47 5.71
N THR A 141 15.25 -35.54 7.02
CA THR A 141 16.46 -36.19 7.57
C THR A 141 16.19 -37.54 8.25
N ARG A 142 14.97 -38.08 8.15
CA ARG A 142 14.57 -39.31 8.84
C ARG A 142 14.14 -40.45 7.91
N SER A 143 14.78 -40.60 6.75
CA SER A 143 14.62 -41.80 5.90
C SER A 143 15.88 -42.68 5.74
N ASP A 144 17.03 -42.33 6.35
CA ASP A 144 18.28 -43.10 6.19
C ASP A 144 18.73 -43.87 7.45
N ARG A 145 17.81 -44.17 8.39
CA ARG A 145 18.15 -45.00 9.57
C ARG A 145 17.13 -46.08 9.87
N SER A 146 16.91 -46.92 8.87
CA SER A 146 16.39 -48.26 9.08
C SER A 146 16.71 -49.09 7.85
N ASP A 147 17.88 -49.73 7.83
CA ASP A 147 17.87 -51.12 7.39
C ASP A 147 19.04 -51.95 7.94
N ASP A 148 18.69 -53.21 8.09
CA ASP A 148 19.23 -54.24 8.97
C ASP A 148 20.51 -54.89 8.42
N GLY A 149 21.23 -55.59 9.31
CA GLY A 149 22.48 -56.25 8.97
C GLY A 149 22.33 -57.42 8.00
N SER A 150 23.15 -57.43 6.94
CA SER A 150 23.64 -58.70 6.35
C SER A 150 24.91 -58.49 5.49
N ARG A 151 25.87 -59.40 5.69
CA ARG A 151 27.13 -59.54 4.95
C ARG A 151 26.87 -60.05 3.53
N SER A 152 27.48 -59.45 2.50
CA SER A 152 28.18 -60.19 1.42
C SER A 152 29.04 -59.28 0.51
N THR A 153 30.35 -59.55 0.54
CA THR A 153 31.31 -59.67 -0.58
C THR A 153 31.08 -58.95 -1.93
N SER A 154 32.02 -58.02 -2.19
CA SER A 154 32.81 -57.82 -3.43
C SER A 154 32.11 -57.77 -4.79
N SER A 155 32.10 -56.58 -5.39
CA SER A 155 32.43 -56.40 -6.81
C SER A 155 32.85 -54.96 -7.09
N SER A 156 34.05 -54.82 -7.65
CA SER A 156 34.67 -53.59 -8.08
C SER A 156 33.95 -53.04 -9.31
N ARG A 157 33.43 -51.82 -9.24
CA ARG A 157 32.98 -51.09 -10.44
C ARG A 157 33.25 -49.60 -10.26
N ASN A 158 34.22 -49.12 -11.04
CA ASN A 158 34.62 -47.72 -11.17
C ASN A 158 33.40 -46.84 -11.46
N ASN A 159 33.01 -46.01 -10.51
CA ASN A 159 32.23 -44.81 -10.79
C ASN A 159 33.17 -43.62 -10.78
N HIS A 160 33.35 -43.05 -11.97
CA HIS A 160 33.92 -41.74 -12.21
C HIS A 160 33.04 -40.72 -11.48
N TYR A 161 33.54 -40.18 -10.37
CA TYR A 161 32.91 -39.06 -9.68
C TYR A 161 33.11 -37.81 -10.53
N ASP A 162 32.08 -37.45 -11.29
CA ASP A 162 31.95 -36.14 -11.93
C ASP A 162 31.78 -35.09 -10.81
N PRO A 163 32.71 -34.13 -10.62
CA PRO A 163 32.64 -33.15 -9.54
C PRO A 163 31.79 -31.95 -9.96
N LEU A 164 30.52 -32.18 -10.34
CA LEU A 164 29.59 -31.14 -10.80
C LEU A 164 28.33 -30.97 -9.93
N LEU A 165 28.31 -31.53 -8.71
CA LEU A 165 27.21 -31.36 -7.75
C LEU A 165 27.55 -30.52 -6.51
N LEU A 166 28.52 -29.60 -6.60
CA LEU A 166 28.76 -28.64 -5.52
C LEU A 166 28.82 -27.20 -6.02
N ARG A 167 27.71 -26.74 -6.61
CA ARG A 167 27.49 -25.31 -6.78
C ARG A 167 26.03 -24.96 -6.48
N ASN A 168 25.72 -24.92 -5.18
CA ASN A 168 24.64 -24.09 -4.62
C ASN A 168 24.98 -22.60 -4.83
N HIS A 169 25.07 -22.19 -6.09
CA HIS A 169 25.04 -20.79 -6.48
C HIS A 169 23.65 -20.60 -7.04
N LEU A 170 22.78 -20.03 -6.21
CA LEU A 170 21.42 -19.64 -6.54
C LEU A 170 21.49 -18.51 -7.57
N VAL A 171 21.89 -18.85 -8.80
CA VAL A 171 21.83 -17.96 -9.96
C VAL A 171 20.40 -18.06 -10.45
N ILE A 172 19.54 -17.20 -9.89
CA ILE A 172 18.20 -16.98 -10.45
C ILE A 172 18.44 -16.37 -11.83
N HIS A 173 18.40 -17.20 -12.87
CA HIS A 173 18.41 -16.71 -14.23
C HIS A 173 17.03 -16.10 -14.50
N VAL A 174 16.93 -14.79 -14.33
CA VAL A 174 15.72 -14.01 -14.61
C VAL A 174 15.57 -13.89 -16.13
N ASP A 175 15.04 -14.93 -16.77
CA ASP A 175 14.78 -14.93 -18.21
C ASP A 175 13.53 -14.10 -18.53
N CYS A 176 13.74 -12.82 -18.85
CA CYS A 176 12.70 -11.85 -19.22
C CYS A 176 12.22 -11.93 -20.69
N SER A 177 12.73 -12.87 -21.48
CA SER A 177 12.48 -12.97 -22.93
C SER A 177 11.03 -13.20 -23.32
N SER A 178 10.20 -13.69 -22.39
CA SER A 178 8.75 -13.89 -22.57
C SER A 178 7.89 -12.88 -21.79
N ALA A 179 8.52 -11.88 -21.17
CA ALA A 179 7.88 -10.85 -20.34
C ALA A 179 8.02 -9.42 -20.91
N ASN A 180 8.94 -9.24 -21.86
CA ASN A 180 9.33 -8.01 -22.55
C ASN A 180 8.17 -7.18 -23.13
N ARG A 181 7.13 -7.78 -23.73
CA ARG A 181 5.95 -7.00 -24.20
C ARG A 181 5.16 -6.38 -23.05
N GLY A 182 4.85 -7.19 -22.03
CA GLY A 182 4.16 -6.74 -20.81
C GLY A 182 4.98 -5.74 -20.00
N LEU A 183 6.29 -5.96 -19.91
CA LEU A 183 7.24 -5.03 -19.28
C LEU A 183 7.25 -3.68 -19.98
N PHE A 184 7.36 -3.65 -21.32
CA PHE A 184 7.38 -2.39 -22.06
C PHE A 184 6.05 -1.64 -21.94
N ALA A 185 4.92 -2.33 -22.12
CA ALA A 185 3.60 -1.73 -21.94
C ALA A 185 3.41 -1.19 -20.51
N GLY A 186 3.86 -1.95 -19.50
CA GLY A 186 3.80 -1.53 -18.10
C GLY A 186 4.69 -0.32 -17.83
N LEU A 187 5.91 -0.28 -18.33
CA LEU A 187 6.81 0.87 -18.18
C LEU A 187 6.23 2.15 -18.80
N VAL A 188 5.60 2.05 -19.98
CA VAL A 188 4.89 3.18 -20.58
C VAL A 188 3.78 3.68 -19.67
N VAL A 189 2.99 2.77 -19.10
CA VAL A 189 1.93 3.12 -18.13
C VAL A 189 2.52 3.77 -16.88
N MET A 190 3.57 3.21 -16.29
CA MET A 190 4.23 3.77 -15.10
C MET A 190 4.77 5.18 -15.36
N VAL A 191 5.41 5.42 -16.50
CA VAL A 191 5.90 6.74 -16.89
C VAL A 191 4.73 7.71 -17.09
N ALA A 192 3.66 7.28 -17.77
CA ALA A 192 2.46 8.11 -17.94
C ALA A 192 1.83 8.46 -16.59
N THR A 193 1.72 7.52 -15.67
CA THR A 193 1.26 7.74 -14.29
C THR A 193 2.15 8.73 -13.55
N ALA A 194 3.47 8.59 -13.64
CA ALA A 194 4.41 9.52 -13.01
C ALA A 194 4.25 10.95 -13.57
N VAL A 195 4.07 11.10 -14.88
CA VAL A 195 3.78 12.39 -15.51
C VAL A 195 2.44 12.95 -15.02
N SER A 196 1.39 12.14 -14.95
CA SER A 196 0.09 12.57 -14.40
C SER A 196 0.19 13.07 -12.96
N ILE A 197 0.95 12.38 -12.11
CA ILE A 197 1.19 12.79 -10.71
C ILE A 197 1.94 14.13 -10.66
N ILE A 198 2.98 14.32 -11.48
CA ILE A 198 3.72 15.59 -11.52
C ILE A 198 2.79 16.72 -11.96
N VAL A 199 2.00 16.52 -13.02
CA VAL A 199 1.05 17.52 -13.51
C VAL A 199 -0.04 17.80 -12.48
N PHE A 200 -0.51 16.79 -11.75
CA PHE A 200 -1.44 16.94 -10.64
C PHE A 200 -0.87 17.90 -9.59
N PHE A 201 0.34 17.66 -9.07
CA PHE A 201 0.94 18.55 -8.07
C PHE A 201 1.17 19.97 -8.60
N LEU A 202 1.57 20.12 -9.87
CA LEU A 202 1.72 21.44 -10.50
C LEU A 202 0.38 22.17 -10.61
N ALA A 203 -0.68 21.48 -11.04
CA ALA A 203 -2.02 22.05 -11.14
C ALA A 203 -2.58 22.46 -9.78
N PHE A 204 -2.23 21.72 -8.73
CA PHE A 204 -2.62 22.01 -7.35
C PHE A 204 -1.85 23.20 -6.72
N SER A 205 -0.69 23.54 -7.27
CA SER A 205 0.08 24.70 -6.81
C SER A 205 -0.59 26.04 -7.17
N ASP A 206 -1.50 26.06 -8.16
CA ASP A 206 -2.22 27.27 -8.60
C ASP A 206 -3.74 27.05 -8.54
N ARG A 207 -4.44 27.90 -7.80
CA ARG A 207 -5.90 27.86 -7.62
C ARG A 207 -6.68 27.83 -8.94
N ARG A 208 -6.12 28.36 -10.03
CA ARG A 208 -6.77 28.37 -11.35
C ARG A 208 -6.87 26.99 -11.98
N TYR A 209 -5.95 26.09 -11.66
CA TYR A 209 -5.83 24.78 -12.33
C TYR A 209 -6.27 23.61 -11.44
N VAL A 210 -6.74 23.87 -10.21
CA VAL A 210 -7.19 22.83 -9.26
C VAL A 210 -8.22 21.89 -9.89
N THR A 211 -9.25 22.43 -10.56
CA THR A 211 -10.26 21.61 -11.23
C THR A 211 -9.65 20.73 -12.32
N THR A 212 -8.74 21.28 -13.14
CA THR A 212 -8.01 20.51 -14.15
C THR A 212 -7.19 19.38 -13.51
N GLY A 213 -6.51 19.65 -12.39
CA GLY A 213 -5.78 18.64 -11.63
C GLY A 213 -6.68 17.48 -11.15
N ILE A 214 -7.87 17.79 -10.62
CA ILE A 214 -8.85 16.77 -10.21
C ILE A 214 -9.26 15.90 -11.40
N TRP A 215 -9.56 16.49 -12.56
CA TRP A 215 -9.91 15.72 -13.77
C TRP A 215 -8.77 14.84 -14.26
N ILE A 216 -7.53 15.32 -14.23
CA ILE A 216 -6.35 14.53 -14.62
C ILE A 216 -6.23 13.30 -13.73
N GLY A 217 -6.33 13.46 -12.40
CA GLY A 217 -6.29 12.34 -11.44
C GLY A 217 -7.39 11.31 -11.70
N LEU A 218 -8.65 11.75 -11.81
CA LEU A 218 -9.79 10.85 -12.07
C LEU A 218 -9.66 10.09 -13.40
N VAL A 219 -9.18 10.76 -14.46
CA VAL A 219 -8.97 10.13 -15.76
C VAL A 219 -7.81 9.15 -15.72
N SER A 220 -6.70 9.48 -15.06
CA SER A 220 -5.58 8.55 -14.93
C SER A 220 -5.93 7.33 -14.08
N GLU A 221 -6.66 7.52 -12.98
CA GLU A 221 -7.11 6.44 -12.10
C GLU A 221 -8.08 5.51 -12.83
N SER A 222 -9.12 6.06 -13.48
CA SER A 222 -10.06 5.24 -14.28
C SER A 222 -9.36 4.47 -15.40
N THR A 223 -8.39 5.10 -16.09
CA THR A 223 -7.61 4.44 -17.14
C THR A 223 -6.81 3.26 -16.59
N LEU A 224 -6.11 3.44 -15.47
CA LEU A 224 -5.37 2.36 -14.80
C LEU A 224 -6.30 1.22 -14.36
N LEU A 225 -7.44 1.55 -13.75
CA LEU A 225 -8.42 0.56 -13.29
C LEU A 225 -8.96 -0.28 -14.46
N ILE A 226 -9.31 0.35 -15.58
CA ILE A 226 -9.80 -0.35 -16.79
C ILE A 226 -8.71 -1.27 -17.35
N LEU A 227 -7.47 -0.78 -17.48
CA LEU A 227 -6.35 -1.59 -17.96
C LEU A 227 -6.10 -2.81 -17.07
N MET A 228 -6.18 -2.64 -15.74
CA MET A 228 -6.04 -3.74 -14.79
C MET A 228 -7.21 -4.74 -14.87
N ILE A 229 -8.46 -4.28 -15.00
CA ILE A 229 -9.62 -5.18 -15.19
C ILE A 229 -9.43 -6.04 -16.45
N CYS A 230 -9.07 -5.42 -17.56
CA CYS A 230 -8.84 -6.12 -18.82
C CYS A 230 -7.68 -7.13 -18.68
N ALA A 231 -6.55 -6.72 -18.12
CA ALA A 231 -5.40 -7.58 -17.94
C ALA A 231 -5.67 -8.74 -16.96
N ALA A 232 -6.40 -8.50 -15.87
CA ALA A 232 -6.81 -9.55 -14.93
C ALA A 232 -7.76 -10.56 -15.59
N GLY A 233 -8.75 -10.08 -16.37
CA GLY A 233 -9.64 -10.95 -17.13
C GLY A 233 -8.90 -11.82 -18.15
N LEU A 234 -7.93 -11.25 -18.87
CA LEU A 234 -7.07 -12.01 -19.79
C LEU A 234 -6.15 -12.98 -19.04
N ALA A 235 -5.58 -12.58 -17.91
CA ALA A 235 -4.71 -13.43 -17.09
C ALA A 235 -5.48 -14.64 -16.54
N CYS A 236 -6.71 -14.44 -16.06
CA CYS A 236 -7.59 -15.52 -15.61
C CYS A 236 -7.82 -16.57 -16.71
N ARG A 237 -8.04 -16.14 -17.95
CA ARG A 237 -8.15 -17.06 -19.10
C ARG A 237 -6.86 -17.83 -19.38
N GLN A 238 -5.71 -17.20 -19.20
CA GLN A 238 -4.42 -17.86 -19.42
C GLN A 238 -4.08 -18.83 -18.27
N PHE A 239 -4.42 -18.47 -17.03
CA PHE A 239 -4.28 -19.36 -15.87
C PHE A 239 -5.13 -20.60 -15.98
N ALA A 240 -6.33 -20.52 -16.54
CA ALA A 240 -7.17 -21.68 -16.80
C ALA A 240 -6.48 -22.80 -17.62
N VAL A 241 -5.44 -22.47 -18.38
CA VAL A 241 -4.63 -23.43 -19.17
C VAL A 241 -3.56 -24.12 -18.32
N LEU A 242 -3.11 -23.51 -17.22
CA LEU A 242 -2.14 -24.10 -16.29
C LEU A 242 -2.80 -25.10 -15.34
N ASP A 243 -2.03 -26.10 -14.93
CA ASP A 243 -2.47 -27.14 -14.01
C ASP A 243 -2.44 -26.66 -12.55
N ILE A 244 -3.13 -27.39 -11.68
CA ILE A 244 -3.21 -27.08 -10.25
C ILE A 244 -2.02 -27.71 -9.52
N ASN A 245 -1.30 -26.90 -8.77
CA ASN A 245 -0.25 -27.32 -7.86
C ASN A 245 -0.84 -28.04 -6.63
N ALA A 246 -0.36 -29.25 -6.35
CA ALA A 246 -0.80 -30.05 -5.20
C ALA A 246 -0.28 -29.53 -3.86
N ASN A 247 0.85 -28.80 -3.86
CA ASN A 247 1.46 -28.18 -2.68
C ASN A 247 1.25 -26.65 -2.73
N PRO A 248 0.12 -26.13 -2.25
CA PRO A 248 -0.20 -24.71 -2.41
C PRO A 248 0.81 -23.80 -1.70
N VAL A 249 1.07 -22.65 -2.31
CA VAL A 249 1.80 -21.53 -1.70
C VAL A 249 1.05 -21.04 -0.44
N SER A 250 1.80 -20.47 0.50
CA SER A 250 1.42 -20.04 1.85
C SER A 250 -0.03 -19.53 2.02
N GLN A 251 -0.76 -20.10 2.98
CA GLN A 251 -2.12 -19.65 3.38
C GLN A 251 -2.19 -18.20 3.89
N LEU A 252 -1.03 -17.60 4.21
CA LEU A 252 -0.97 -16.22 4.68
C LEU A 252 -1.33 -15.22 3.58
N ASP A 253 -0.90 -15.44 2.35
CA ASP A 253 -1.11 -14.48 1.26
C ASP A 253 -2.62 -14.36 0.94
N ASP A 254 -3.34 -15.49 0.97
CA ASP A 254 -4.81 -15.51 0.87
C ASP A 254 -5.44 -14.65 1.99
N LEU A 255 -5.03 -14.86 3.24
CA LEU A 255 -5.56 -14.11 4.40
C LEU A 255 -5.29 -12.60 4.28
N LEU A 256 -4.09 -12.21 3.87
CA LEU A 256 -3.68 -10.82 3.71
C LEU A 256 -4.42 -10.12 2.56
N LEU A 257 -4.79 -10.84 1.50
CA LEU A 257 -5.67 -10.30 0.46
C LEU A 257 -7.10 -10.13 0.99
N PHE A 258 -7.66 -11.14 1.66
CA PHE A 258 -9.04 -11.09 2.16
C PHE A 258 -9.28 -10.02 3.23
N ILE A 259 -8.34 -9.80 4.16
CA ILE A 259 -8.49 -8.79 5.22
C ILE A 259 -8.61 -7.36 4.67
N CYS A 260 -8.11 -7.11 3.46
CA CYS A 260 -8.16 -5.79 2.84
C CYS A 260 -9.47 -5.52 2.08
N ILE A 261 -10.17 -6.55 1.60
CA ILE A 261 -11.38 -6.40 0.78
C ILE A 261 -12.46 -5.53 1.45
N PRO A 262 -12.78 -5.69 2.76
CA PRO A 262 -13.78 -4.84 3.42
C PRO A 262 -13.46 -3.35 3.35
N SER A 263 -12.17 -2.97 3.32
CA SER A 263 -11.77 -1.56 3.22
C SER A 263 -12.17 -0.92 1.89
N PHE A 264 -12.07 -1.66 0.77
CA PHE A 264 -12.51 -1.20 -0.55
C PHE A 264 -14.03 -1.04 -0.62
N PHE A 265 -14.79 -1.96 -0.02
CA PHE A 265 -16.25 -1.84 0.03
C PHE A 265 -16.69 -0.64 0.87
N LEU A 266 -16.09 -0.47 2.06
CA LEU A 266 -16.40 0.68 2.91
C LEU A 266 -16.03 1.99 2.19
N TYR A 267 -14.78 2.12 1.71
CA TYR A 267 -14.33 3.31 0.99
C TYR A 267 -15.19 3.59 -0.25
N GLY A 268 -15.55 2.56 -1.00
CA GLY A 268 -16.42 2.64 -2.18
C GLY A 268 -17.82 3.12 -1.85
N ILE A 269 -18.50 2.52 -0.86
CA ILE A 269 -19.86 2.91 -0.45
C ILE A 269 -19.89 4.39 -0.04
N PHE A 270 -18.96 4.82 0.80
CA PHE A 270 -18.87 6.20 1.27
C PHE A 270 -18.35 7.18 0.21
N SER A 271 -17.80 6.70 -0.91
CA SER A 271 -17.45 7.55 -2.06
C SER A 271 -18.61 7.65 -3.08
N ILE A 272 -19.38 6.57 -3.26
CA ILE A 272 -20.49 6.49 -4.21
C ILE A 272 -21.66 7.40 -3.79
N VAL A 273 -22.05 7.38 -2.50
CA VAL A 273 -23.18 8.18 -1.98
C VAL A 273 -23.03 9.69 -2.24
N PRO A 274 -21.92 10.36 -1.85
CA PRO A 274 -21.75 11.78 -2.12
C PRO A 274 -21.58 12.07 -3.62
N ALA A 275 -20.93 11.18 -4.38
CA ALA A 275 -20.81 11.35 -5.82
C ALA A 275 -22.18 11.37 -6.53
N MET A 276 -23.12 10.52 -6.07
CA MET A 276 -24.51 10.57 -6.56
C MET A 276 -25.24 11.85 -6.11
N ALA A 277 -25.06 12.26 -4.85
CA ALA A 277 -25.73 13.44 -4.30
C ALA A 277 -25.34 14.74 -5.02
N TYR A 278 -24.05 14.89 -5.37
CA TYR A 278 -23.53 16.07 -6.08
C TYR A 278 -23.44 15.87 -7.60
N SER A 279 -23.94 14.76 -8.14
CA SER A 279 -23.92 14.44 -9.58
C SER A 279 -22.50 14.43 -10.20
N ASN A 280 -21.50 14.02 -9.43
CA ASN A 280 -20.13 13.82 -9.91
C ASN A 280 -19.98 12.45 -10.57
N TYR A 281 -20.37 12.38 -11.85
CA TYR A 281 -20.42 11.11 -12.59
C TYR A 281 -19.06 10.43 -12.77
N MET A 282 -17.96 11.19 -12.90
CA MET A 282 -16.64 10.58 -13.03
C MET A 282 -16.16 9.97 -11.72
N ALA A 283 -16.33 10.68 -10.60
CA ALA A 283 -15.99 10.11 -9.29
C ALA A 283 -16.83 8.87 -8.98
N LEU A 284 -18.12 8.89 -9.34
CA LEU A 284 -19.00 7.72 -9.25
C LEU A 284 -18.46 6.54 -10.07
N PHE A 285 -18.09 6.80 -11.33
CA PHE A 285 -17.56 5.79 -12.24
C PHE A 285 -16.25 5.18 -11.71
N VAL A 286 -15.32 6.02 -11.24
CA VAL A 286 -14.05 5.57 -10.62
C VAL A 286 -14.31 4.71 -9.38
N ALA A 287 -15.19 5.15 -8.47
CA ALA A 287 -15.49 4.40 -7.24
C ALA A 287 -16.09 3.01 -7.54
N ILE A 288 -16.95 2.91 -8.56
CA ILE A 288 -17.51 1.63 -9.01
C ILE A 288 -16.42 0.75 -9.64
N LEU A 289 -15.58 1.32 -10.51
CA LEU A 289 -14.46 0.60 -11.14
C LEU A 289 -13.50 0.05 -10.10
N GLN A 290 -13.19 0.81 -9.05
CA GLN A 290 -12.27 0.38 -7.99
C GLN A 290 -12.77 -0.90 -7.29
N VAL A 291 -14.06 -0.96 -6.96
CA VAL A 291 -14.68 -2.14 -6.34
C VAL A 291 -14.69 -3.32 -7.31
N ILE A 292 -15.11 -3.11 -8.57
CA ILE A 292 -15.12 -4.17 -9.59
C ILE A 292 -13.71 -4.73 -9.80
N GLN A 293 -12.71 -3.86 -9.88
CA GLN A 293 -11.34 -4.22 -10.16
C GLN A 293 -10.77 -5.14 -9.06
N VAL A 294 -11.01 -4.84 -7.79
CA VAL A 294 -10.56 -5.68 -6.66
C VAL A 294 -11.32 -7.00 -6.60
N ILE A 295 -12.62 -7.01 -6.88
CA ILE A 295 -13.44 -8.23 -6.92
C ILE A 295 -12.96 -9.19 -8.01
N LEU A 296 -12.53 -8.68 -9.17
CA LEU A 296 -12.05 -9.52 -10.28
C LEU A 296 -10.58 -9.94 -10.11
N GLN A 297 -9.71 -9.04 -9.63
CA GLN A 297 -8.28 -9.32 -9.49
C GLN A 297 -8.00 -10.33 -8.36
N THR A 298 -8.65 -10.18 -7.20
CA THR A 298 -8.37 -11.03 -6.03
C THR A 298 -8.50 -12.53 -6.30
N PRO A 299 -9.62 -13.05 -6.84
CA PRO A 299 -9.72 -14.47 -7.15
C PRO A 299 -8.75 -14.90 -8.25
N THR A 300 -8.42 -14.01 -9.20
CA THR A 300 -7.42 -14.29 -10.25
C THR A 300 -6.03 -14.51 -9.65
N ILE A 301 -5.65 -13.73 -8.63
CA ILE A 301 -4.37 -13.91 -7.92
C ILE A 301 -4.38 -15.20 -7.09
N ILE A 302 -5.45 -15.44 -6.32
CA ILE A 302 -5.56 -16.64 -5.48
C ILE A 302 -5.51 -17.90 -6.33
N ASP A 303 -6.20 -17.91 -7.48
CA ASP A 303 -6.11 -19.01 -8.45
C ASP A 303 -4.70 -19.13 -9.01
N GLY A 304 -4.10 -18.01 -9.47
CA GLY A 304 -2.75 -17.99 -10.02
C GLY A 304 -1.66 -18.51 -9.07
N LEU A 305 -1.77 -18.24 -7.76
CA LEU A 305 -0.84 -18.74 -6.73
C LEU A 305 -0.87 -20.28 -6.59
N ARG A 306 -1.90 -20.93 -7.12
CA ARG A 306 -2.09 -22.38 -7.07
C ARG A 306 -1.84 -23.04 -8.43
N ARG A 307 -1.42 -22.28 -9.45
CA ARG A 307 -1.18 -22.79 -10.81
C ARG A 307 0.29 -23.11 -11.03
N CYS A 308 0.58 -24.19 -11.78
CA CYS A 308 1.94 -24.55 -12.20
C CYS A 308 1.98 -25.14 -13.62
N SER A 309 3.15 -25.08 -14.25
CA SER A 309 3.37 -25.64 -15.59
C SER A 309 3.74 -27.12 -15.54
N ARG A 310 2.97 -27.98 -16.24
CA ARG A 310 3.25 -29.43 -16.33
C ARG A 310 4.28 -29.80 -17.41
N SER A 311 4.27 -29.09 -18.55
CA SER A 311 5.08 -29.45 -19.73
C SER A 311 6.31 -28.54 -19.90
N ALA A 312 7.41 -29.09 -20.38
CA ALA A 312 8.61 -28.33 -20.78
C ALA A 312 8.31 -27.28 -21.87
N GLU A 313 7.29 -27.52 -22.71
CA GLU A 313 6.80 -26.54 -23.70
C GLU A 313 6.13 -25.33 -23.02
N MET A 314 5.44 -25.53 -21.90
CA MET A 314 4.82 -24.43 -21.13
C MET A 314 5.85 -23.67 -20.29
N GLN A 315 6.90 -24.36 -19.82
CA GLN A 315 8.04 -23.73 -19.11
C GLN A 315 8.86 -22.82 -20.03
N THR A 316 8.90 -23.13 -21.34
CA THR A 316 9.58 -22.31 -22.34
C THR A 316 8.70 -21.20 -22.90
N SER A 317 7.44 -21.49 -23.24
CA SER A 317 6.49 -20.50 -23.79
C SER A 317 5.94 -19.52 -22.74
N LYS A 318 5.87 -19.93 -21.46
CA LYS A 318 5.46 -19.12 -20.30
C LYS A 318 4.15 -18.33 -20.54
N PRO A 319 3.05 -19.02 -20.87
CA PRO A 319 1.78 -18.38 -21.21
C PRO A 319 1.25 -17.58 -20.03
N GLY A 320 1.04 -16.28 -20.20
CA GLY A 320 0.48 -15.38 -19.19
C GLY A 320 1.51 -14.49 -18.53
N ARG A 321 2.81 -14.78 -18.73
CA ARG A 321 3.89 -14.07 -18.05
C ARG A 321 3.96 -12.60 -18.42
N GLU A 322 3.64 -12.23 -19.66
CA GLU A 322 3.54 -10.82 -20.06
C GLU A 322 2.40 -10.09 -19.34
N LEU A 323 1.23 -10.73 -19.17
CA LEU A 323 0.08 -10.15 -18.46
C LEU A 323 0.36 -10.01 -16.96
N ILE A 324 0.99 -11.01 -16.34
CA ILE A 324 1.43 -10.93 -14.95
C ILE A 324 2.40 -9.76 -14.78
N THR A 325 3.40 -9.65 -15.67
CA THR A 325 4.41 -8.58 -15.62
C THR A 325 3.75 -7.20 -15.75
N PHE A 326 2.80 -7.06 -16.68
CA PHE A 326 2.02 -5.84 -16.84
C PHE A 326 1.19 -5.51 -15.58
N LEU A 327 0.48 -6.49 -15.02
CA LEU A 327 -0.31 -6.32 -13.80
C LEU A 327 0.54 -5.92 -12.59
N ILE A 328 1.75 -6.47 -12.44
CA ILE A 328 2.69 -6.06 -11.37
C ILE A 328 2.96 -4.56 -11.46
N ILE A 329 3.32 -4.09 -12.66
CA ILE A 329 3.66 -2.68 -12.89
C ILE A 329 2.43 -1.78 -12.70
N CYS A 330 1.25 -2.19 -13.17
CA CYS A 330 0.02 -1.42 -13.00
C CYS A 330 -0.41 -1.33 -11.52
N ASN A 331 -0.26 -2.40 -10.72
CA ASN A 331 -0.57 -2.35 -9.28
C ASN A 331 0.40 -1.42 -8.54
N LEU A 332 1.69 -1.45 -8.86
CA LEU A 332 2.65 -0.50 -8.29
C LEU A 332 2.36 0.94 -8.71
N SER A 333 2.00 1.16 -9.98
CA SER A 333 1.63 2.50 -10.49
C SER A 333 0.38 3.03 -9.78
N MET A 334 -0.64 2.18 -9.58
CA MET A 334 -1.84 2.53 -8.83
C MET A 334 -1.52 2.85 -7.37
N TRP A 335 -0.68 2.04 -6.73
CA TRP A 335 -0.23 2.29 -5.34
C TRP A 335 0.48 3.63 -5.19
N PHE A 336 1.39 3.98 -6.12
CA PHE A 336 2.06 5.29 -6.11
C PHE A 336 1.07 6.44 -6.29
N MET A 337 0.14 6.30 -7.25
CA MET A 337 -0.89 7.31 -7.51
C MET A 337 -1.80 7.52 -6.30
N GLU A 338 -2.39 6.45 -5.75
CA GLU A 338 -3.22 6.52 -4.55
C GLU A 338 -2.43 7.15 -3.39
N THR A 339 -1.21 6.71 -3.11
CA THR A 339 -0.40 7.24 -1.98
C THR A 339 -0.15 8.75 -2.05
N LEU A 340 0.10 9.28 -3.25
CA LEU A 340 0.48 10.67 -3.47
C LEU A 340 -0.74 11.59 -3.67
N GLU A 341 -1.81 11.12 -4.31
CA GLU A 341 -3.00 11.94 -4.62
C GLU A 341 -4.02 11.99 -3.47
N ILE A 342 -4.09 10.95 -2.62
CA ILE A 342 -5.06 10.82 -1.52
C ILE A 342 -5.11 12.04 -0.58
N LYS A 343 -3.99 12.77 -0.44
CA LYS A 343 -3.86 13.88 0.51
C LYS A 343 -4.44 15.20 0.04
N SER A 344 -4.88 15.29 -1.21
CA SER A 344 -5.47 16.52 -1.68
C SER A 344 -6.83 16.77 -1.01
N TYR A 345 -6.94 17.87 -0.28
CA TYR A 345 -8.21 18.30 0.33
C TYR A 345 -9.28 18.54 -0.75
N GLU A 346 -8.89 19.10 -1.90
CA GLU A 346 -9.80 19.44 -2.98
C GLU A 346 -10.36 18.20 -3.71
N THR A 347 -9.58 17.12 -3.83
CA THR A 347 -10.09 15.84 -4.38
C THR A 347 -11.11 15.17 -3.46
N ASN A 348 -11.24 15.64 -2.22
CA ASN A 348 -12.14 15.10 -1.21
C ASN A 348 -13.29 16.06 -0.84
N MET A 349 -13.41 17.21 -1.51
CA MET A 349 -14.40 18.25 -1.21
C MET A 349 -15.83 17.71 -1.12
N ASP A 350 -16.28 16.94 -2.12
CA ASP A 350 -17.62 16.35 -2.15
C ASP A 350 -17.91 15.51 -0.89
N ARG A 351 -16.93 14.70 -0.48
CA ARG A 351 -17.06 13.77 0.65
C ARG A 351 -17.05 14.51 1.99
N ILE A 352 -16.20 15.52 2.10
CA ILE A 352 -16.11 16.41 3.27
C ILE A 352 -17.37 17.26 3.41
N HIS A 353 -17.93 17.77 2.31
CA HIS A 353 -19.17 18.54 2.33
C HIS A 353 -20.39 17.70 2.73
N PHE A 354 -20.43 16.43 2.29
CA PHE A 354 -21.56 15.55 2.60
C PHE A 354 -21.54 15.02 4.04
N TYR A 355 -20.40 14.45 4.46
CA TYR A 355 -20.27 13.77 5.76
C TYR A 355 -19.78 14.68 6.88
N GLY A 356 -19.24 15.84 6.53
CA GLY A 356 -18.45 16.65 7.44
C GLY A 356 -17.01 16.14 7.56
N HIS A 357 -16.11 17.06 7.82
CA HIS A 357 -14.68 16.77 7.95
C HIS A 357 -14.37 15.66 8.98
N PRO A 358 -14.92 15.66 10.21
CA PRO A 358 -14.53 14.67 11.22
C PRO A 358 -14.82 13.22 10.81
N LEU A 359 -15.99 12.99 10.20
CA LEU A 359 -16.42 11.65 9.80
C LEU A 359 -15.60 11.15 8.60
N TRP A 360 -15.39 12.01 7.58
CA TRP A 360 -14.58 11.65 6.43
C TRP A 360 -13.12 11.36 6.79
N THR A 361 -12.50 12.19 7.63
CA THR A 361 -11.12 11.97 8.10
C THR A 361 -10.98 10.64 8.84
N LEU A 362 -11.91 10.32 9.75
CA LEU A 362 -11.90 9.03 10.45
C LEU A 362 -12.00 7.85 9.48
N LEU A 363 -12.96 7.90 8.55
CA LEU A 363 -13.20 6.83 7.61
C LEU A 363 -12.02 6.61 6.66
N SER A 364 -11.50 7.70 6.10
CA SER A 364 -10.35 7.66 5.18
C SER A 364 -9.10 7.11 5.88
N HIS A 365 -8.80 7.54 7.11
CA HIS A 365 -7.64 7.04 7.85
C HIS A 365 -7.73 5.56 8.24
N VAL A 366 -8.95 5.00 8.39
CA VAL A 366 -9.14 3.56 8.67
C VAL A 366 -9.07 2.73 7.39
N THR A 367 -9.67 3.21 6.30
CA THR A 367 -9.82 2.42 5.06
C THR A 367 -8.60 2.50 4.16
N LEU A 368 -8.03 3.68 3.96
CA LEU A 368 -6.98 3.92 2.98
C LEU A 368 -5.69 3.10 3.21
N PRO A 369 -5.18 2.93 4.44
CA PRO A 369 -3.97 2.14 4.64
C PRO A 369 -4.13 0.68 4.22
N LEU A 370 -5.33 0.11 4.42
CA LEU A 370 -5.64 -1.25 3.99
C LEU A 370 -5.78 -1.34 2.47
N THR A 371 -6.36 -0.31 1.82
CA THR A 371 -6.42 -0.26 0.35
C THR A 371 -5.03 -0.18 -0.28
N LEU A 372 -4.15 0.66 0.27
CA LEU A 372 -2.77 0.79 -0.22
C LEU A 372 -1.97 -0.50 0.02
N PHE A 373 -2.10 -1.09 1.21
CA PHE A 373 -1.47 -2.39 1.51
C PHE A 373 -1.90 -3.48 0.51
N TYR A 374 -3.18 -3.54 0.14
CA TYR A 374 -3.65 -4.48 -0.90
C TYR A 374 -2.95 -4.25 -2.24
N ARG A 375 -2.79 -3.00 -2.70
CA ARG A 375 -2.10 -2.72 -3.97
C ARG A 375 -0.66 -3.22 -3.96
N PHE A 376 0.06 -2.97 -2.87
CA PHE A 376 1.44 -3.45 -2.70
C PHE A 376 1.52 -4.97 -2.57
N HIS A 377 0.66 -5.56 -1.75
CA HIS A 377 0.67 -7.00 -1.49
C HIS A 377 0.24 -7.80 -2.73
N SER A 378 -0.79 -7.35 -3.45
CA SER A 378 -1.21 -7.98 -4.71
C SER A 378 -0.12 -7.96 -5.78
N ALA A 379 0.68 -6.88 -5.88
CA ALA A 379 1.87 -6.86 -6.74
C ALA A 379 2.92 -7.89 -6.28
N SER A 380 3.10 -8.07 -4.97
CA SER A 380 4.01 -9.08 -4.40
C SER A 380 3.54 -10.50 -4.72
N CYS A 381 2.26 -10.81 -4.53
CA CYS A 381 1.68 -12.10 -4.91
C CYS A 381 1.83 -12.38 -6.41
N LEU A 382 1.64 -11.37 -7.27
CA LEU A 382 1.86 -11.51 -8.71
C LEU A 382 3.33 -11.81 -9.05
N VAL A 383 4.30 -11.24 -8.32
CA VAL A 383 5.72 -11.59 -8.47
C VAL A 383 5.98 -13.04 -8.06
N ASP A 384 5.30 -13.53 -7.03
CA ASP A 384 5.42 -14.93 -6.62
C ASP A 384 4.85 -15.87 -7.68
N ILE A 385 3.68 -15.56 -8.26
CA ILE A 385 3.15 -16.28 -9.43
C ILE A 385 4.16 -16.24 -10.59
N TRP A 386 4.74 -15.08 -10.88
CA TRP A 386 5.70 -14.91 -11.98
C TRP A 386 6.94 -15.79 -11.83
N LYS A 387 7.37 -16.04 -10.58
CA LYS A 387 8.49 -16.92 -10.25
C LYS A 387 8.07 -18.39 -10.28
N SER A 388 7.06 -18.76 -9.51
CA SER A 388 6.73 -20.16 -9.20
C SER A 388 5.93 -20.87 -10.29
N ALA A 389 5.11 -20.16 -11.08
CA ALA A 389 4.17 -20.80 -11.99
C ALA A 389 4.83 -21.58 -13.15
N TYR A 390 6.11 -21.30 -13.46
CA TYR A 390 6.84 -21.90 -14.58
C TYR A 390 8.13 -22.62 -14.17
N GLU A 391 8.35 -22.89 -12.88
CA GLU A 391 9.48 -23.69 -12.41
C GLU A 391 9.22 -25.19 -12.65
N ALA A 392 10.30 -25.98 -12.72
CA ALA A 392 10.20 -27.42 -12.95
C ALA A 392 9.63 -28.15 -11.71
N PRO A 393 8.84 -29.23 -11.90
CA PRO A 393 8.16 -29.93 -10.80
C PRO A 393 9.09 -30.40 -9.67
N GLU A 394 10.34 -30.75 -9.99
CA GLU A 394 11.34 -31.22 -9.01
C GLU A 394 11.77 -30.16 -7.98
N GLN A 395 11.49 -28.87 -8.21
CA GLN A 395 11.77 -27.80 -7.25
C GLN A 395 10.58 -27.48 -6.32
N GLN A 396 9.42 -28.10 -6.54
CA GLN A 396 8.20 -27.93 -5.73
C GLN A 396 7.68 -29.24 -5.10
N CYS A 397 8.36 -30.38 -5.36
CA CYS A 397 8.05 -31.70 -4.81
C CYS A 397 8.93 -32.07 -3.62
#